data_AF-A0AAN9ISB4-F1
#
_entry.id   AF-A0AAN9ISB4-F1
#
_cell.length_a   1.000
_cell.length_b   1.000
_cell.length_c   1.000
_cell.angle_alpha   90.00
_cell.angle_beta   90.00
_cell.angle_gamma   90.00
#
_symmetry.space_group_name_H-M   'P 1'
#
loop_
_entity.id
_entity.type
_entity.pdbx_description
1 polymer ?
#
loop_
_entity_poly.entity_id
_entity_poly.type
_entity_poly.pdbx_seq_one_letter_code
_entity_poly.pdbx_strand_id
1 'polypeptide(L)'
;MASHFSSFHCHLPHHSSSSSSSSSSSNHFSSSSSSLPLHHFSKSSLHELYRIHELKVLETREIKKRVDTIKWILGSMEDGEISASAYDTAWVALVEDVEGSDSPQFPSSLEWIAKNQLPDGSWGNTENLGKLEKENAKHILIGFEVAFPSLLDMAHGLGIQVPDNSLILKKIFAMRSVKLTRIPREVMHKVPTSLVHSLEGMSGLDWKQLLKLQSYDGSFLFSPSSTAFALMQTKDQNCLNYLNNVVNKFNGGVPNVYPVDLFEHIWVDDRLQRFGISWANDISGDGDVQPV
;
A
#
# COMPACT_ATOMS: atom_id res chain seq x y z
N MET A 1 -3.16 22.81 -1.31
CA MET A 1 -4.33 23.68 -1.07
C MET A 1 -5.01 23.18 0.19
N ALA A 2 -5.00 23.98 1.25
CA ALA A 2 -5.78 23.73 2.46
C ALA A 2 -7.10 24.53 2.38
N SER A 3 -8.15 23.98 2.99
CA SER A 3 -9.36 24.59 3.56
C SER A 3 -10.65 23.96 3.06
N HIS A 4 -11.36 23.28 3.98
CA HIS A 4 -12.77 23.56 4.37
C HIS A 4 -13.31 22.33 5.13
N PHE A 5 -13.25 22.38 6.47
CA PHE A 5 -14.03 21.53 7.36
C PHE A 5 -15.34 22.26 7.66
N SER A 6 -16.48 21.64 7.33
CA SER A 6 -17.79 22.08 7.80
C SER A 6 -18.29 21.09 8.85
N SER A 7 -18.58 21.64 10.03
CA SER A 7 -19.22 21.00 11.17
C SER A 7 -20.61 20.48 10.82
N PHE A 8 -20.94 19.25 11.24
CA PHE A 8 -22.31 18.78 11.36
C PHE A 8 -22.57 18.33 12.80
N HIS A 9 -23.41 19.10 13.49
CA HIS A 9 -24.05 18.72 14.75
C HIS A 9 -25.19 17.73 14.45
N CYS A 10 -25.22 16.60 15.13
CA CYS A 10 -26.40 15.73 15.18
C CYS A 10 -26.99 15.73 16.61
N HIS A 11 -28.24 16.16 16.70
CA HIS A 11 -29.07 16.14 17.89
C HIS A 11 -29.48 14.70 18.28
N LEU A 12 -29.35 14.39 19.57
CA LEU A 12 -29.96 13.21 20.20
C LEU A 12 -31.42 13.54 20.57
N PRO A 13 -32.41 12.65 20.33
CA PRO A 13 -33.73 12.80 20.91
C PRO A 13 -33.81 12.22 22.33
N HIS A 14 -34.40 13.02 23.21
CA HIS A 14 -34.82 12.67 24.56
C HIS A 14 -35.89 11.57 24.56
N HIS A 15 -35.70 10.52 25.36
CA HIS A 15 -36.79 9.62 25.77
C HIS A 15 -37.40 10.10 27.09
N SER A 16 -38.65 10.55 27.02
CA SER A 16 -39.52 10.85 28.15
C SER A 16 -40.09 9.56 28.75
N SER A 17 -39.84 9.36 30.03
CA SER A 17 -40.46 8.37 30.90
C SER A 17 -41.94 8.71 31.14
N SER A 18 -42.83 7.74 30.93
CA SER A 18 -44.19 7.79 31.45
C SER A 18 -44.43 6.59 32.36
N SER A 19 -44.75 6.92 33.60
CA SER A 19 -45.20 6.06 34.67
C SER A 19 -46.69 5.73 34.49
N SER A 20 -47.07 4.49 34.73
CA SER A 20 -48.47 4.16 35.00
C SER A 20 -48.55 3.14 36.13
N SER A 21 -49.35 3.54 37.10
CA SER A 21 -49.54 2.98 38.43
C SER A 21 -50.30 1.67 38.44
N SER A 22 -49.98 0.90 39.48
CA SER A 22 -50.67 -0.25 40.03
C SER A 22 -52.20 -0.11 40.14
N SER A 23 -52.91 -1.18 39.78
CA SER A 23 -54.23 -1.49 40.32
C SER A 23 -54.36 -3.00 40.55
N SER A 24 -54.41 -3.35 41.83
CA SER A 24 -54.66 -4.69 42.35
C SER A 24 -56.10 -5.12 42.03
N SER A 25 -56.27 -6.33 41.52
CA SER A 25 -57.55 -7.03 41.57
C SER A 25 -57.30 -8.53 41.69
N SER A 26 -57.63 -9.04 42.87
CA SER A 26 -57.70 -10.44 43.25
C SER A 26 -58.63 -11.22 42.32
N ASN A 27 -58.14 -12.31 41.73
CA ASN A 27 -59.01 -13.33 41.14
C ASN A 27 -58.49 -14.74 41.46
N HIS A 28 -59.30 -15.41 42.29
CA HIS A 28 -59.50 -16.85 42.45
C HIS A 28 -58.49 -17.81 41.79
N PHE A 29 -57.79 -18.55 42.66
CA PHE A 29 -57.17 -19.84 42.35
C PHE A 29 -58.25 -20.82 41.87
N SER A 30 -58.23 -21.16 40.59
CA SER A 30 -58.90 -22.32 40.02
C SER A 30 -57.83 -23.19 39.40
N SER A 31 -57.60 -24.37 39.98
CA SER A 31 -56.70 -25.39 39.46
C SER A 31 -57.30 -26.00 38.19
N SER A 32 -56.97 -25.43 37.04
CA SER A 32 -57.22 -26.04 35.73
C SER A 32 -55.88 -26.29 35.06
N SER A 33 -55.45 -27.55 35.10
CA SER A 33 -54.33 -28.11 34.36
C SER A 33 -54.65 -28.08 32.85
N SER A 34 -54.59 -26.90 32.23
CA SER A 34 -54.57 -26.79 30.77
C SER A 34 -53.14 -27.03 30.31
N SER A 35 -52.84 -28.29 30.00
CA SER A 35 -51.67 -28.66 29.21
C SER A 35 -51.64 -27.79 27.96
N LEU A 36 -50.63 -26.92 27.86
CA LEU A 36 -50.29 -26.25 26.60
C LEU A 36 -50.16 -27.34 25.52
N PRO A 37 -50.72 -27.15 24.31
CA PRO A 37 -50.53 -28.13 23.25
C PRO A 37 -49.03 -28.21 22.99
N LEU A 38 -48.45 -29.38 23.25
CA LEU A 38 -47.15 -29.74 22.71
C LEU A 38 -47.30 -29.65 21.19
N HIS A 39 -46.87 -28.53 20.61
CA HIS A 39 -46.70 -28.42 19.17
C HIS A 39 -45.78 -29.57 18.77
N HIS A 40 -46.36 -30.61 18.18
CA HIS A 40 -45.61 -31.74 17.65
C HIS A 40 -44.84 -31.22 16.44
N PHE A 41 -43.64 -30.69 16.68
CA PHE A 41 -42.71 -30.41 15.61
C PHE A 41 -42.45 -31.73 14.90
N SER A 42 -42.65 -31.74 13.58
CA SER A 42 -42.27 -32.88 12.75
C SER A 42 -40.78 -33.17 12.95
N LYS A 43 -40.38 -34.45 12.93
CA LYS A 43 -38.96 -34.84 12.92
C LYS A 43 -38.19 -34.15 11.78
N SER A 44 -38.86 -33.85 10.66
CA SER A 44 -38.28 -33.08 9.56
C SER A 44 -37.99 -31.61 9.93
N SER A 45 -38.85 -30.98 10.73
CA SER A 45 -38.68 -29.59 11.19
C SER A 45 -37.54 -29.46 12.21
N LEU A 46 -37.34 -30.45 13.07
CA LEU A 46 -36.21 -30.46 14.01
C LEU A 46 -34.87 -30.66 13.29
N HIS A 47 -34.82 -31.56 12.31
CA HIS A 47 -33.60 -31.80 11.53
C HIS A 47 -33.17 -30.56 10.73
N GLU A 48 -34.14 -29.80 10.19
CA GLU A 48 -33.86 -28.54 9.50
C GLU A 48 -33.31 -27.46 10.46
N LEU A 49 -33.87 -27.35 11.68
CA LEU A 49 -33.36 -26.43 12.71
C LEU A 49 -31.94 -26.78 13.16
N TYR A 50 -31.62 -28.07 13.34
CA TYR A 50 -30.26 -28.51 13.65
C TYR A 50 -29.28 -28.16 12.54
N ARG A 51 -29.68 -28.36 11.27
CA ARG A 51 -28.85 -28.00 10.12
C ARG A 51 -28.61 -26.49 10.04
N ILE A 52 -29.63 -25.67 10.28
CA ILE A 52 -29.49 -24.20 10.33
C ILE A 52 -28.56 -23.78 11.49
N HIS A 53 -28.66 -24.43 12.64
CA HIS A 53 -27.76 -24.18 13.78
C HIS A 53 -26.30 -24.56 13.44
N GLU A 54 -26.05 -25.73 12.86
CA GLU A 54 -24.71 -26.12 12.41
C GLU A 54 -24.13 -25.16 11.37
N LEU A 55 -24.94 -24.71 10.39
CA LEU A 55 -24.51 -23.73 9.39
C LEU A 55 -24.13 -22.40 10.02
N LYS A 56 -24.93 -21.88 10.96
CA LYS A 56 -24.60 -20.67 11.73
C LYS A 56 -23.33 -20.84 12.54
N VAL A 57 -23.14 -21.97 13.20
CA VAL A 57 -21.91 -22.28 13.97
C VAL A 57 -20.68 -22.38 13.07
N LEU A 58 -20.81 -22.89 11.85
CA LEU A 58 -19.74 -22.91 10.86
C LEU A 58 -19.41 -21.49 10.36
N GLU A 59 -20.43 -20.69 10.07
CA GLU A 59 -20.28 -19.29 9.65
C GLU A 59 -19.60 -18.45 10.75
N THR A 60 -20.02 -18.57 12.01
CA THR A 60 -19.38 -17.90 13.15
C THR A 60 -17.91 -18.33 13.31
N ARG A 61 -17.59 -19.61 13.12
CA ARG A 61 -16.20 -20.10 13.19
C ARG A 61 -15.33 -19.49 12.09
N GLU A 62 -15.86 -19.36 10.88
CA GLU A 62 -15.15 -18.77 9.75
C GLU A 62 -14.96 -17.25 9.93
N ILE A 63 -15.98 -16.54 10.42
CA ILE A 63 -15.87 -15.10 10.77
C ILE A 63 -14.80 -14.90 11.84
N LYS A 64 -14.80 -15.70 12.91
CA LYS A 64 -13.80 -15.60 13.98
C LYS A 64 -12.38 -15.76 13.44
N LYS A 65 -12.14 -16.77 12.58
CA LYS A 65 -10.83 -16.95 11.93
C LYS A 65 -10.40 -15.71 11.15
N ARG A 66 -11.30 -15.09 10.39
CA ARG A 66 -11.01 -13.87 9.62
C ARG A 66 -10.70 -12.69 10.51
N VAL A 67 -11.43 -12.52 11.61
CA VAL A 67 -11.16 -11.47 12.62
C VAL A 67 -9.79 -11.69 13.25
N ASP A 68 -9.46 -12.93 13.64
CA ASP A 68 -8.16 -13.26 14.21
C ASP A 68 -7.02 -12.99 13.20
N THR A 69 -7.23 -13.30 11.93
CA THR A 69 -6.28 -12.94 10.85
C THR A 69 -6.12 -11.43 10.70
N ILE A 70 -7.21 -10.65 10.71
CA ILE A 70 -7.14 -9.19 10.63
C ILE A 70 -6.38 -8.62 11.83
N LYS A 71 -6.68 -9.09 13.05
CA LYS A 71 -5.97 -8.69 14.28
C LYS A 71 -4.48 -9.03 14.20
N TRP A 72 -4.15 -10.20 13.66
CA TRP A 72 -2.76 -10.59 13.46
C TRP A 72 -2.04 -9.66 12.47
N ILE A 73 -2.66 -9.37 11.31
CA ILE A 73 -2.11 -8.44 10.31
C ILE A 73 -1.86 -7.07 10.95
N LEU A 74 -2.85 -6.52 11.68
CA LEU A 74 -2.74 -5.23 12.36
C LEU A 74 -1.64 -5.21 13.41
N GLY A 75 -1.47 -6.32 14.14
CA GLY A 75 -0.43 -6.47 15.15
C GLY A 75 0.97 -6.67 14.57
N SER A 76 1.09 -7.01 13.29
CA SER A 76 2.36 -7.20 12.59
C SER A 76 2.73 -6.04 11.66
N MET A 77 1.97 -4.95 11.64
CA MET A 77 2.29 -3.78 10.82
C MET A 77 3.56 -3.10 11.34
N GLU A 78 4.47 -2.79 10.41
CA GLU A 78 5.72 -2.10 10.69
C GLU A 78 5.86 -0.91 9.71
N ASP A 79 6.98 -0.87 8.99
CA ASP A 79 7.32 0.14 7.99
C ASP A 79 6.50 0.08 6.67
N GLY A 80 5.54 -0.85 6.57
CA GLY A 80 4.72 -1.05 5.38
C GLY A 80 4.98 -2.35 4.61
N GLU A 81 3.91 -3.06 4.25
CA GLU A 81 3.94 -4.17 3.29
C GLU A 81 3.64 -3.66 1.88
N ILE A 82 4.63 -3.76 0.99
CA ILE A 82 4.55 -3.25 -0.39
C ILE A 82 5.31 -4.17 -1.35
N SER A 83 4.77 -4.35 -2.57
CA SER A 83 5.41 -5.18 -3.59
C SER A 83 6.70 -4.56 -4.13
N ALA A 84 7.69 -5.40 -4.43
CA ALA A 84 8.91 -4.96 -5.11
C ALA A 84 8.62 -4.33 -6.48
N SER A 85 9.40 -3.30 -6.81
CA SER A 85 9.44 -2.60 -8.09
C SER A 85 10.65 -3.10 -8.87
N ALA A 86 10.41 -3.72 -10.03
CA ALA A 86 11.50 -4.17 -10.90
C ALA A 86 12.36 -2.99 -11.39
N TYR A 87 11.75 -1.81 -11.60
CA TYR A 87 12.45 -0.60 -12.00
C TYR A 87 13.45 -0.14 -10.93
N ASP A 88 13.00 -0.01 -9.69
CA ASP A 88 13.86 0.44 -8.59
C ASP A 88 14.92 -0.61 -8.24
N THR A 89 14.55 -1.90 -8.30
CA THR A 89 15.49 -3.00 -8.10
C THR A 89 16.61 -2.99 -9.15
N ALA A 90 16.29 -2.66 -10.41
CA ALA A 90 17.29 -2.50 -11.46
C ALA A 90 18.27 -1.35 -11.17
N TRP A 91 17.80 -0.21 -10.66
CA TRP A 91 18.68 0.89 -10.25
C TRP A 91 19.59 0.51 -9.08
N VAL A 92 19.09 -0.24 -8.11
CA VAL A 92 19.90 -0.75 -7.00
C VAL A 92 20.94 -1.76 -7.49
N ALA A 93 20.58 -2.63 -8.44
CA ALA A 93 21.49 -3.61 -9.01
C ALA A 93 22.63 -3.00 -9.85
N LEU A 94 22.47 -1.75 -10.33
CA LEU A 94 23.52 -1.00 -11.05
C LEU A 94 24.60 -0.42 -10.13
N VAL A 95 24.37 -0.39 -8.81
CA VAL A 95 25.35 0.18 -7.87
C VAL A 95 26.57 -0.75 -7.81
N GLU A 96 27.71 -0.24 -8.26
CA GLU A 96 29.02 -0.85 -8.10
C GLU A 96 29.46 -0.79 -6.62
N ASP A 97 30.28 -1.76 -6.20
CA ASP A 97 30.86 -1.78 -4.86
C ASP A 97 31.52 -0.43 -4.52
N VAL A 98 31.11 0.17 -3.40
CA VAL A 98 31.58 1.49 -3.00
C VAL A 98 33.08 1.53 -2.71
N GLU A 99 33.64 0.39 -2.29
CA GLU A 99 35.07 0.17 -2.03
C GLU A 99 35.88 -0.07 -3.32
N GLY A 100 35.23 -0.15 -4.47
CA GLY A 100 35.87 -0.16 -5.78
C GLY A 100 36.29 -1.54 -6.29
N SER A 101 35.65 -2.62 -5.84
CA SER A 101 35.71 -3.86 -6.61
C SER A 101 34.84 -3.76 -7.87
N ASP A 102 35.18 -4.53 -8.92
CA ASP A 102 34.37 -4.65 -10.14
C ASP A 102 33.11 -5.53 -9.92
N SER A 103 32.55 -5.54 -8.70
CA SER A 103 31.41 -6.37 -8.31
C SER A 103 30.21 -5.52 -7.91
N PRO A 104 28.97 -6.02 -8.04
CA PRO A 104 27.79 -5.27 -7.63
C PRO A 104 27.74 -5.13 -6.11
N GLN A 105 27.42 -3.93 -5.62
CA GLN A 105 27.21 -3.65 -4.19
C GLN A 105 26.07 -4.50 -3.60
N PHE A 106 25.07 -4.81 -4.42
CA PHE A 106 23.88 -5.58 -4.04
C PHE A 106 23.67 -6.78 -4.98
N PRO A 107 24.45 -7.88 -4.83
CA PRO A 107 24.31 -9.05 -5.69
C PRO A 107 22.92 -9.69 -5.64
N SER A 108 22.25 -9.63 -4.49
CA SER A 108 20.89 -10.15 -4.29
C SER A 108 19.85 -9.44 -5.15
N SER A 109 20.04 -8.15 -5.46
CA SER A 109 19.15 -7.41 -6.36
C SER A 109 19.28 -7.89 -7.81
N LEU A 110 20.51 -8.19 -8.25
CA LEU A 110 20.73 -8.80 -9.57
C LEU A 110 20.11 -10.19 -9.67
N GLU A 111 20.26 -11.01 -8.62
CA GLU A 111 19.60 -12.31 -8.54
C GLU A 111 18.06 -12.19 -8.56
N TRP A 112 17.52 -11.21 -7.85
CA TRP A 112 16.08 -10.96 -7.83
C TRP A 112 15.56 -10.66 -9.24
N ILE A 113 16.25 -9.81 -10.00
CA ILE A 113 15.89 -9.49 -11.39
C ILE A 113 15.87 -10.77 -12.24
N ALA A 114 16.94 -11.58 -12.17
CA ALA A 114 17.04 -12.81 -12.96
C ALA A 114 15.93 -13.82 -12.63
N LYS A 115 15.52 -13.91 -11.36
CA LYS A 115 14.50 -14.89 -10.89
C LYS A 115 13.05 -14.45 -11.14
N ASN A 116 12.80 -13.16 -11.38
CA ASN A 116 11.45 -12.58 -11.46
C ASN A 116 11.04 -12.11 -12.87
N GLN A 117 11.74 -12.56 -13.92
CA GLN A 117 11.32 -12.30 -15.30
C GLN A 117 10.01 -13.03 -15.61
N LEU A 118 9.07 -12.34 -16.27
CA LEU A 118 7.81 -12.92 -16.71
C LEU A 118 7.99 -13.81 -17.95
N PRO A 119 7.06 -14.73 -18.24
CA PRO A 119 7.17 -15.63 -19.39
C PRO A 119 7.27 -14.95 -20.76
N ASP A 120 6.79 -13.70 -20.89
CA ASP A 120 6.89 -12.89 -22.12
C ASP A 120 8.20 -12.10 -22.22
N GLY A 121 9.10 -12.26 -21.24
CA GLY A 121 10.38 -11.58 -21.15
C GLY A 121 10.35 -10.21 -20.47
N SER A 122 9.17 -9.73 -20.05
CA SER A 122 9.04 -8.45 -19.34
C SER A 122 9.23 -8.59 -17.82
N TRP A 123 9.24 -7.46 -17.12
CA TRP A 123 9.17 -7.37 -15.66
C TRP A 123 8.06 -6.39 -15.28
N GLY A 124 7.36 -6.67 -14.18
CA GLY A 124 6.29 -5.82 -13.66
C GLY A 124 5.06 -6.63 -13.26
N ASN A 125 3.92 -5.95 -13.17
CA ASN A 125 2.68 -6.58 -12.73
C ASN A 125 1.90 -7.18 -13.93
N THR A 126 1.69 -8.49 -13.89
CA THR A 126 0.91 -9.28 -14.86
C THR A 126 -0.55 -8.84 -14.97
N GLU A 127 -1.14 -8.32 -13.90
CA GLU A 127 -2.54 -7.88 -13.87
C GLU A 127 -2.79 -6.59 -14.66
N ASN A 128 -1.74 -5.80 -14.93
CA ASN A 128 -1.85 -4.50 -15.58
C ASN A 128 -1.31 -4.49 -17.02
N LEU A 129 -0.55 -5.51 -17.43
CA LEU A 129 0.02 -5.62 -18.80
C LEU A 129 -1.07 -5.58 -19.88
N GLY A 130 -2.20 -6.26 -19.68
CA GLY A 130 -3.33 -6.24 -20.63
C GLY A 130 -4.15 -4.94 -20.67
N LYS A 131 -3.85 -3.97 -19.79
CA LYS A 131 -4.56 -2.67 -19.69
C LYS A 131 -3.86 -1.54 -20.44
N LEU A 132 -2.57 -1.69 -20.76
CA LEU A 132 -1.77 -0.65 -21.44
C LEU A 132 -2.24 -0.34 -22.86
N GLU A 133 -2.84 -1.31 -23.58
CA GLU A 133 -3.42 -1.06 -24.92
C GLU A 133 -4.76 -0.31 -24.87
N LYS A 134 -5.43 -0.27 -23.72
CA LYS A 134 -6.79 0.27 -23.56
C LYS A 134 -6.85 1.55 -22.74
N GLU A 135 -5.84 1.83 -21.93
CA GLU A 135 -5.81 3.02 -21.07
C GLU A 135 -5.25 4.23 -21.82
N ASN A 136 -6.03 5.32 -21.78
CA ASN A 136 -5.54 6.64 -22.18
C ASN A 136 -4.25 6.96 -21.43
N ALA A 137 -3.32 7.63 -22.11
CA ALA A 137 -2.01 8.12 -21.64
C ALA A 137 -2.05 9.09 -20.43
N LYS A 138 -3.10 9.05 -19.59
CA LYS A 138 -3.28 9.83 -18.36
C LYS A 138 -2.78 9.11 -17.10
N HIS A 139 -2.62 7.79 -17.11
CA HIS A 139 -2.01 7.03 -16.02
C HIS A 139 -0.51 6.74 -16.25
N ILE A 140 0.18 7.64 -16.96
CA ILE A 140 1.64 7.56 -17.11
C ILE A 140 2.25 7.63 -15.70
N LEU A 141 3.05 6.60 -15.35
CA LEU A 141 3.73 6.47 -14.06
C LEU A 141 4.40 7.79 -13.66
N ILE A 142 4.45 8.09 -12.36
CA ILE A 142 5.07 9.32 -11.85
C ILE A 142 6.52 9.39 -12.36
N GLY A 143 6.89 10.53 -12.94
CA GLY A 143 8.25 10.76 -13.43
C GLY A 143 8.61 10.04 -14.75
N PHE A 144 7.72 9.23 -15.33
CA PHE A 144 8.01 8.41 -16.52
C PHE A 144 8.56 9.23 -17.70
N GLU A 145 8.00 10.42 -17.98
CA GLU A 145 8.46 11.23 -19.11
C GLU A 145 9.84 11.85 -18.88
N VAL A 146 10.40 11.73 -17.67
CA VAL A 146 11.77 12.12 -17.34
C VAL A 146 12.65 10.86 -17.23
N ALA A 147 12.21 9.86 -16.48
CA ALA A 147 12.92 8.61 -16.24
C ALA A 147 13.12 7.77 -17.50
N PHE A 148 12.06 7.53 -18.28
CA PHE A 148 12.11 6.61 -19.41
C PHE A 148 13.06 7.08 -20.53
N PRO A 149 13.05 8.35 -20.97
CA PRO A 149 14.04 8.80 -21.94
C PRO A 149 15.48 8.76 -21.40
N SER A 150 15.68 9.00 -20.10
CA SER A 150 17.02 8.87 -19.49
C SER A 150 17.52 7.42 -19.51
N LEU A 151 16.64 6.44 -19.34
CA LEU A 151 16.98 5.03 -19.53
C LEU A 151 17.32 4.70 -21.00
N LEU A 152 16.60 5.27 -21.96
CA LEU A 152 16.92 5.10 -23.38
C LEU A 152 18.28 5.71 -23.73
N ASP A 153 18.60 6.89 -23.18
CA ASP A 153 19.92 7.50 -23.33
C ASP A 153 21.03 6.58 -22.78
N MET A 154 20.79 5.95 -21.61
CA MET A 154 21.71 4.98 -21.01
C MET A 154 21.87 3.72 -21.87
N ALA A 155 20.76 3.17 -22.38
CA ALA A 155 20.76 1.99 -23.25
C ALA A 155 21.58 2.25 -24.53
N HIS A 156 21.42 3.42 -25.14
CA HIS A 156 22.24 3.85 -26.28
C HIS A 156 23.72 3.96 -25.95
N GLY A 157 24.06 4.54 -24.78
CA GLY A 157 25.44 4.63 -24.32
C GLY A 157 26.11 3.26 -24.17
N LEU A 158 25.32 2.23 -23.87
CA LEU A 158 25.76 0.83 -23.76
C LEU A 158 25.65 0.04 -25.07
N GLY A 159 25.22 0.66 -26.18
CA GLY A 159 25.06 -0.01 -27.47
C GLY A 159 23.87 -0.98 -27.54
N ILE A 160 22.93 -0.89 -26.61
CA ILE A 160 21.70 -1.69 -26.62
C ILE A 160 20.76 -1.12 -27.69
N GLN A 161 20.33 -1.98 -28.63
CA GLN A 161 19.41 -1.56 -29.68
C GLN A 161 18.00 -1.37 -29.12
N VAL A 162 17.45 -0.17 -29.32
CA VAL A 162 16.06 0.15 -28.98
C VAL A 162 15.33 0.77 -30.19
N PRO A 163 13.98 0.71 -30.25
CA PRO A 163 13.23 1.16 -31.44
C PRO A 163 13.13 2.69 -31.60
N ASP A 164 14.19 3.37 -32.02
CA ASP A 164 14.29 4.85 -32.06
C ASP A 164 13.28 5.59 -32.94
N ASN A 165 12.78 4.94 -33.98
CA ASN A 165 11.91 5.58 -34.96
C ASN A 165 10.42 5.60 -34.58
N SER A 166 10.07 5.09 -33.40
CA SER A 166 8.68 5.06 -32.96
C SER A 166 8.16 6.48 -32.65
N LEU A 167 6.99 6.81 -33.19
CA LEU A 167 6.32 8.10 -32.96
C LEU A 167 6.07 8.36 -31.47
N ILE A 168 5.84 7.31 -30.68
CA ILE A 168 5.63 7.44 -29.24
C ILE A 168 6.90 7.89 -28.52
N LEU A 169 8.07 7.35 -28.90
CA LEU A 169 9.34 7.72 -28.28
C LEU A 169 9.67 9.18 -28.56
N LYS A 170 9.55 9.61 -29.83
CA LYS A 170 9.74 11.02 -30.21
C LYS A 170 8.85 11.96 -29.39
N LYS A 171 7.59 11.56 -29.15
CA LYS A 171 6.66 12.31 -28.30
C LYS A 171 7.12 12.37 -26.84
N ILE A 172 7.57 11.25 -26.26
CA ILE A 172 8.05 11.21 -24.86
C ILE A 172 9.30 12.08 -24.69
N PHE A 173 10.27 12.03 -25.62
CA PHE A 173 11.45 12.90 -25.59
C PHE A 173 11.05 14.39 -25.64
N ALA A 174 10.09 14.77 -26.48
CA ALA A 174 9.57 16.13 -26.50
C ALA A 174 8.90 16.53 -25.17
N MET A 175 8.14 15.61 -24.55
CA MET A 175 7.54 15.83 -23.23
C MET A 175 8.61 16.03 -22.14
N ARG A 176 9.71 15.26 -22.16
CA ARG A 176 10.87 15.44 -21.27
C ARG A 176 11.42 16.85 -21.39
N SER A 177 11.72 17.31 -22.60
CA SER A 177 12.28 18.64 -22.83
C SER A 177 11.38 19.73 -22.25
N VAL A 178 10.07 19.66 -22.50
CA VAL A 178 9.12 20.62 -21.92
C VAL A 178 9.09 20.54 -20.40
N LYS A 179 9.05 19.34 -19.80
CA LYS A 179 9.05 19.19 -18.34
C LYS A 179 10.33 19.75 -17.70
N LEU A 180 11.49 19.42 -18.25
CA LEU A 180 12.78 19.89 -17.75
C LEU A 180 12.89 21.42 -17.76
N THR A 181 12.31 22.11 -18.76
CA THR A 181 12.28 23.60 -18.78
C THR A 181 11.41 24.22 -17.68
N ARG A 182 10.42 23.47 -17.18
CA ARG A 182 9.49 23.95 -16.14
C ARG A 182 9.98 23.62 -14.73
N ILE A 183 11.02 22.80 -14.61
CA ILE A 183 11.61 22.45 -13.33
C ILE A 183 12.42 23.65 -12.81
N PRO A 184 12.04 24.26 -11.68
CA PRO A 184 12.82 25.32 -11.09
C PRO A 184 14.06 24.73 -10.42
N ARG A 185 15.13 24.53 -11.21
CA ARG A 185 16.38 23.90 -10.74
C ARG A 185 16.93 24.55 -9.49
N GLU A 186 16.88 25.88 -9.38
CA GLU A 186 17.34 26.58 -8.18
C GLU A 186 16.53 26.25 -6.92
N VAL A 187 15.23 26.01 -7.06
CA VAL A 187 14.33 25.68 -5.93
C VAL A 187 14.53 24.23 -5.51
N MET A 188 14.71 23.32 -6.46
CA MET A 188 14.95 21.90 -6.19
C MET A 188 16.19 21.65 -5.31
N HIS A 189 17.23 22.49 -5.43
CA HIS A 189 18.46 22.38 -4.64
C HIS A 189 18.41 23.17 -3.31
N LYS A 190 17.26 23.77 -2.97
CA LYS A 190 17.08 24.58 -1.76
C LYS A 190 16.01 24.03 -0.83
N VAL A 191 14.97 23.42 -1.37
CA VAL A 191 13.85 22.87 -0.59
C VAL A 191 13.50 21.46 -1.07
N PRO A 192 13.08 20.56 -0.15
CA PRO A 192 12.58 19.25 -0.56
C PRO A 192 11.35 19.41 -1.46
N THR A 193 11.41 18.83 -2.66
CA THR A 193 10.28 18.78 -3.60
C THR A 193 10.08 17.36 -4.09
N SER A 194 8.91 17.05 -4.64
CA SER A 194 8.63 15.71 -5.19
C SER A 194 9.58 15.29 -6.32
N LEU A 195 10.31 16.24 -6.93
CA LEU A 195 11.31 15.95 -7.95
C LEU A 195 12.51 15.17 -7.42
N VAL A 196 12.78 15.28 -6.12
CA VAL A 196 13.85 14.53 -5.44
C VAL A 196 13.55 13.02 -5.41
N HIS A 197 12.30 12.61 -5.65
CA HIS A 197 11.91 11.21 -5.78
C HIS A 197 12.27 10.60 -7.16
N SER A 198 12.83 11.39 -8.10
CA SER A 198 13.17 10.93 -9.45
C SER A 198 14.48 11.55 -9.96
N LEU A 199 15.51 11.61 -9.11
CA LEU A 199 16.81 12.22 -9.47
C LEU A 199 17.53 11.44 -10.57
N GLU A 200 17.32 10.12 -10.64
CA GLU A 200 17.89 9.20 -11.64
C GLU A 200 17.51 9.54 -13.08
N GLY A 201 16.41 10.27 -13.26
CA GLY A 201 15.99 10.79 -14.56
C GLY A 201 16.62 12.12 -14.95
N MET A 202 17.46 12.74 -14.12
CA MET A 202 17.93 14.13 -14.30
C MET A 202 19.44 14.25 -14.46
N SER A 203 19.88 15.23 -15.25
CA SER A 203 21.29 15.54 -15.49
C SER A 203 21.67 16.92 -14.95
N GLY A 204 22.96 17.10 -14.66
CA GLY A 204 23.52 18.38 -14.18
C GLY A 204 22.99 18.78 -12.80
N LEU A 205 22.99 17.83 -11.87
CA LEU A 205 22.57 18.01 -10.48
C LEU A 205 23.74 18.52 -9.63
N ASP A 206 23.44 19.37 -8.64
CA ASP A 206 24.39 19.81 -7.61
C ASP A 206 24.24 18.92 -6.38
N TRP A 207 25.04 17.86 -6.32
CA TRP A 207 25.03 16.88 -5.23
C TRP A 207 25.35 17.48 -3.86
N LYS A 208 26.18 18.52 -3.81
CA LYS A 208 26.52 19.18 -2.53
C LYS A 208 25.30 19.86 -1.92
N GLN A 209 24.41 20.37 -2.75
CA GLN A 209 23.15 20.95 -2.31
C GLN A 209 22.08 19.87 -2.07
N LEU A 210 21.99 18.87 -2.93
CA LEU A 210 21.00 17.79 -2.80
C LEU A 210 21.21 16.97 -1.51
N LEU A 211 22.45 16.65 -1.13
CA LEU A 211 22.72 15.90 0.11
C LEU A 211 22.19 16.62 1.38
N LYS A 212 21.99 17.94 1.34
CA LYS A 212 21.37 18.69 2.44
C LYS A 212 19.85 18.47 2.54
N LEU A 213 19.24 17.90 1.50
CA LEU A 213 17.82 17.59 1.39
C LEU A 213 17.55 16.10 1.60
N GLN A 214 18.57 15.31 1.95
CA GLN A 214 18.42 13.91 2.28
C GLN A 214 17.44 13.74 3.45
N SER A 215 16.64 12.69 3.38
CA SER A 215 15.70 12.33 4.44
C SER A 215 16.47 11.77 5.64
N TYR A 216 15.84 11.76 6.81
CA TYR A 216 16.52 11.34 8.05
C TYR A 216 17.00 9.89 8.01
N ASP A 217 16.35 9.04 7.21
CA ASP A 217 16.67 7.62 7.03
C ASP A 217 17.80 7.38 6.00
N GLY A 218 18.30 8.45 5.38
CA GLY A 218 19.33 8.39 4.33
C GLY A 218 18.79 8.37 2.90
N SER A 219 17.47 8.31 2.71
CA SER A 219 16.85 8.26 1.40
C SER A 219 16.71 9.63 0.74
N PHE A 220 16.57 9.64 -0.58
CA PHE A 220 16.05 10.77 -1.33
C PHE A 220 14.54 10.61 -1.53
N LEU A 221 13.78 11.25 -0.63
CA LEU A 221 12.32 11.23 -0.57
C LEU A 221 11.75 9.80 -0.66
N PHE A 222 12.32 8.88 0.11
CA PHE A 222 11.86 7.49 0.24
C PHE A 222 11.92 6.67 -1.06
N SER A 223 12.60 7.13 -2.12
CA SER A 223 12.78 6.40 -3.38
C SER A 223 14.08 5.59 -3.39
N PRO A 224 14.03 4.25 -3.52
CA PRO A 224 15.23 3.45 -3.70
C PRO A 224 16.00 3.77 -4.99
N SER A 225 15.35 3.96 -6.14
CA SER A 225 16.03 4.33 -7.39
C SER A 225 16.76 5.67 -7.32
N SER A 226 16.10 6.70 -6.81
CA SER A 226 16.71 8.03 -6.63
C SER A 226 17.90 7.97 -5.66
N THR A 227 17.78 7.16 -4.59
CA THR A 227 18.85 6.98 -3.60
C THR A 227 20.01 6.15 -4.13
N ALA A 228 19.76 5.11 -4.93
CA ALA A 228 20.79 4.34 -5.63
C ALA A 228 21.55 5.23 -6.61
N PHE A 229 20.84 6.07 -7.36
CA PHE A 229 21.49 7.05 -8.23
C PHE A 229 22.36 8.04 -7.45
N ALA A 230 21.87 8.56 -6.32
CA ALA A 230 22.66 9.42 -5.47
C ALA A 230 23.91 8.73 -4.91
N LEU A 231 23.79 7.46 -4.49
CA LEU A 231 24.92 6.66 -4.01
C LEU A 231 26.01 6.52 -5.08
N MET A 232 25.63 6.17 -6.31
CA MET A 232 26.58 6.05 -7.44
C MET A 232 27.34 7.36 -7.71
N GLN A 233 26.71 8.51 -7.45
CA GLN A 233 27.30 9.82 -7.75
C GLN A 233 28.12 10.40 -6.60
N THR A 234 27.86 9.97 -5.36
CA THR A 234 28.39 10.64 -4.16
C THR A 234 29.14 9.72 -3.21
N LYS A 235 28.93 8.39 -3.30
CA LYS A 235 29.37 7.40 -2.31
C LYS A 235 28.90 7.72 -0.88
N ASP A 236 27.77 8.39 -0.74
CA ASP A 236 27.24 8.79 0.56
C ASP A 236 26.82 7.57 1.41
N GLN A 237 27.33 7.51 2.64
CA GLN A 237 27.12 6.36 3.53
C GLN A 237 25.67 6.24 4.01
N ASN A 238 24.94 7.34 4.16
CA ASN A 238 23.54 7.29 4.57
C ASN A 238 22.67 6.69 3.46
N CYS A 239 22.94 7.03 2.19
CA CYS A 239 22.31 6.39 1.04
C CYS A 239 22.57 4.88 1.04
N LEU A 240 23.82 4.46 1.29
CA LEU A 240 24.18 3.05 1.37
C LEU A 240 23.46 2.34 2.53
N ASN A 241 23.40 2.95 3.70
CA ASN A 241 22.71 2.39 4.86
C ASN A 241 21.20 2.20 4.60
N TYR A 242 20.54 3.20 4.00
CA TYR A 242 19.15 3.10 3.58
C TYR A 242 18.95 1.91 2.63
N LEU A 243 19.74 1.83 1.56
CA LEU A 243 19.59 0.77 0.56
C LEU A 243 19.87 -0.62 1.14
N ASN A 244 20.88 -0.77 2.00
CA ASN A 244 21.15 -2.02 2.72
C ASN A 244 19.92 -2.47 3.52
N ASN A 245 19.27 -1.56 4.25
CA ASN A 245 18.09 -1.89 5.04
C ASN A 245 16.93 -2.37 4.15
N VAL A 246 16.64 -1.64 3.07
CA VAL A 246 15.54 -1.96 2.15
C VAL A 246 15.81 -3.28 1.43
N VAL A 247 17.00 -3.46 0.86
CA VAL A 247 17.38 -4.71 0.16
C VAL A 247 17.30 -5.92 1.08
N ASN A 248 17.75 -5.78 2.33
CA ASN A 248 17.67 -6.86 3.31
C ASN A 248 16.23 -7.21 3.65
N LYS A 249 15.36 -6.22 3.86
CA LYS A 249 13.95 -6.46 4.17
C LYS A 249 13.20 -7.16 3.04
N PHE A 250 13.47 -6.79 1.79
CA PHE A 250 12.77 -7.30 0.62
C PHE A 250 13.53 -8.40 -0.13
N ASN A 251 14.51 -9.03 0.53
CA ASN A 251 15.27 -10.17 0.04
C ASN A 251 15.83 -9.98 -1.39
N GLY A 252 16.48 -8.84 -1.64
CA GLY A 252 17.07 -8.49 -2.93
C GLY A 252 16.21 -7.54 -3.77
N GLY A 253 14.89 -7.71 -3.76
CA GLY A 253 13.98 -6.75 -4.36
C GLY A 253 13.95 -5.45 -3.57
N VAL A 254 13.43 -4.36 -4.16
CA VAL A 254 13.07 -3.14 -3.42
C VAL A 254 11.77 -2.57 -4.01
N PRO A 255 10.89 -1.93 -3.21
CA PRO A 255 9.71 -1.25 -3.72
C PRO A 255 10.06 0.09 -4.40
N ASN A 256 9.05 0.79 -4.92
CA ASN A 256 9.26 2.13 -5.51
C ASN A 256 9.24 3.27 -4.48
N VAL A 257 8.72 3.02 -3.29
CA VAL A 257 8.72 3.93 -2.16
C VAL A 257 8.80 3.14 -0.85
N TYR A 258 9.66 3.56 0.08
CA TYR A 258 9.78 2.94 1.39
C TYR A 258 10.48 3.86 2.41
N PRO A 259 10.05 3.90 3.68
CA PRO A 259 8.89 3.21 4.25
C PRO A 259 7.53 3.79 3.79
N VAL A 260 6.45 3.07 4.04
CA VAL A 260 5.06 3.51 3.82
C VAL A 260 4.18 3.29 5.06
N ASP A 261 4.80 3.23 6.23
CA ASP A 261 4.19 3.01 7.55
C ASP A 261 2.94 3.85 7.80
N LEU A 262 3.06 5.18 7.73
CA LEU A 262 1.96 6.10 8.01
C LEU A 262 0.84 5.93 6.99
N PHE A 263 1.20 5.74 5.71
CA PHE A 263 0.22 5.53 4.65
C PHE A 263 -0.56 4.24 4.89
N GLU A 264 0.13 3.13 5.19
CA GLU A 264 -0.48 1.83 5.43
C GLU A 264 -1.40 1.87 6.66
N HIS A 265 -0.92 2.39 7.80
CA HIS A 265 -1.71 2.50 9.03
C HIS A 265 -2.99 3.31 8.83
N ILE A 266 -2.88 4.48 8.19
CA ILE A 266 -4.04 5.35 7.92
C ILE A 266 -5.02 4.68 6.96
N TRP A 267 -4.52 4.03 5.91
CA TRP A 267 -5.39 3.40 4.91
C TRP A 267 -6.10 2.17 5.44
N VAL A 268 -5.43 1.34 6.23
CA VAL A 268 -6.05 0.17 6.84
C VAL A 268 -7.18 0.61 7.78
N ASP A 269 -6.97 1.64 8.61
CA ASP A 269 -8.01 2.19 9.46
C ASP A 269 -9.20 2.77 8.66
N ASP A 270 -8.95 3.61 7.65
CA ASP A 270 -10.02 4.15 6.78
C ASP A 270 -10.85 3.03 6.14
N ARG A 271 -10.19 1.97 5.63
CA ARG A 271 -10.87 0.88 4.96
C ARG A 271 -11.73 0.07 5.92
N LEU A 272 -11.22 -0.25 7.11
CA LEU A 272 -11.97 -1.01 8.12
C LEU A 272 -13.20 -0.24 8.60
N GLN A 273 -13.07 1.07 8.83
CA GLN A 273 -14.20 1.93 9.19
C GLN A 273 -15.25 2.00 8.07
N ARG A 274 -14.82 2.21 6.82
CA ARG A 274 -15.74 2.30 5.67
C ARG A 274 -16.42 0.99 5.33
N PHE A 275 -15.81 -0.15 5.66
CA PHE A 275 -16.44 -1.46 5.56
C PHE A 275 -17.34 -1.80 6.75
N GLY A 276 -17.43 -0.94 7.77
CA GLY A 276 -18.27 -1.17 8.95
C GLY A 276 -17.77 -2.30 9.86
N ILE A 277 -16.49 -2.67 9.74
CA ILE A 277 -15.87 -3.77 10.49
C ILE A 277 -14.73 -3.29 11.40
N SER A 278 -14.67 -1.99 11.70
CA SER A 278 -13.66 -1.42 12.62
C SER A 278 -13.76 -2.00 14.04
N TRP A 279 -14.90 -2.56 14.44
CA TRP A 279 -15.06 -3.31 15.70
C TRP A 279 -14.11 -4.52 15.80
N ALA A 280 -13.65 -5.05 14.66
CA ALA A 280 -12.64 -6.10 14.63
C ALA A 280 -11.28 -5.61 15.18
N ASN A 281 -11.07 -4.29 15.28
CA ASN A 281 -9.85 -3.67 15.81
C ASN A 281 -9.88 -3.42 17.32
N ASP A 282 -10.99 -3.71 18.01
CA ASP A 282 -11.03 -3.61 19.47
C ASP A 282 -10.16 -4.74 20.06
N ILE A 283 -8.92 -4.37 20.38
CA ILE A 283 -7.88 -5.24 20.95
C ILE A 283 -8.13 -5.50 22.45
N SER A 284 -9.11 -4.84 23.08
CA SER A 284 -9.44 -5.07 24.49
C SER A 284 -10.62 -6.02 24.68
N GLY A 285 -10.28 -7.28 24.97
CA GLY A 285 -10.99 -8.15 25.93
C GLY A 285 -12.32 -8.76 25.50
N ASP A 286 -12.33 -10.09 25.33
CA ASP A 286 -13.32 -11.14 25.69
C ASP A 286 -14.83 -10.81 25.85
N GLY A 287 -15.33 -9.74 25.24
CA GLY A 287 -16.75 -9.43 25.17
C GLY A 287 -17.33 -10.01 23.88
N ASP A 288 -18.39 -10.79 23.99
CA ASP A 288 -19.20 -11.22 22.84
C ASP A 288 -19.67 -9.99 22.04
N VAL A 289 -18.97 -9.69 20.95
CA VAL A 289 -19.37 -8.65 19.99
C VAL A 289 -20.28 -9.32 18.96
N GLN A 290 -21.57 -9.01 19.04
CA GLN A 290 -22.56 -9.41 18.05
C GLN A 290 -22.42 -8.51 16.79
N PRO A 291 -22.41 -9.07 15.58
CA PRO A 291 -22.54 -8.28 14.36
C PRO A 291 -23.92 -7.60 14.31
N VAL A 292 -23.95 -6.36 13.83
CA VAL A 292 -25.19 -5.59 13.58
C VAL A 292 -25.98 -6.20 12.41
#